data_AF-A0A2J4PH65-F1
#
_entry.id   AF-A0A2J4PH65-F1
#
_cell.length_a   1.000
_cell.length_b   1.000
_cell.length_c   1.000
_cell.angle_alpha   90.00
_cell.angle_beta   90.00
_cell.angle_gamma   90.00
#
_symmetry.space_group_name_H-M   'P 1'
#
loop_
_entity.id
_entity.type
_entity.pdbx_description
1 polymer ?
#
loop_
_entity_poly.entity_id
_entity_poly.type
_entity_poly.pdbx_seq_one_letter_code
_entity_poly.pdbx_strand_id
1 'polypeptide(L)'
;MPYDSVYLEKRPPGALRTVWRKFYGDTTAMIGLYGCAALALLCVFGGWFAPYGIDQQFLGYQLLPPSWSRYGEVSFFLGTDDLGRDVLSRLL
;
A
#
# COMPACT_ATOMS: atom_id res chain seq x y z
N MET A 1 -59.98 -11.11 5.49
CA MET A 1 -59.13 -11.90 6.42
C MET A 1 -57.80 -11.18 6.52
N PRO A 2 -57.36 -10.72 7.71
CA PRO A 2 -56.05 -10.11 7.84
C PRO A 2 -55.00 -11.23 7.75
N TYR A 3 -53.98 -11.04 6.92
CA TYR A 3 -52.83 -11.95 6.89
C TYR A 3 -51.93 -11.59 8.06
N ASP A 4 -51.96 -12.40 9.12
CA ASP A 4 -50.95 -12.33 10.17
C ASP A 4 -49.59 -12.72 9.57
N SER A 5 -48.67 -11.76 9.54
CA SER A 5 -47.28 -11.97 9.17
C SER A 5 -46.55 -12.70 10.31
N VAL A 6 -46.86 -13.99 10.49
CA VAL A 6 -46.31 -14.84 11.58
C VAL A 6 -44.83 -15.17 11.34
N TYR A 7 -44.34 -15.08 10.10
CA TYR A 7 -42.94 -15.21 9.78
C TYR A 7 -42.31 -13.84 9.66
N LEU A 8 -41.66 -13.39 10.75
CA LEU A 8 -40.67 -12.32 10.67
C LEU A 8 -39.50 -12.87 9.85
N GLU A 9 -39.61 -12.82 8.53
CA GLU A 9 -38.59 -13.32 7.61
C GLU A 9 -37.32 -12.53 7.88
N LYS A 10 -36.40 -13.16 8.61
CA LYS A 10 -35.13 -12.55 9.03
C LYS A 10 -34.37 -12.28 7.75
N ARG A 11 -34.46 -11.04 7.24
CA ARG A 11 -33.79 -10.64 5.99
C ARG A 11 -32.35 -11.14 6.08
N PRO A 12 -31.89 -11.98 5.13
CA PRO A 12 -30.54 -12.51 5.19
C PRO A 12 -29.58 -11.33 5.30
N PRO A 13 -28.56 -11.40 6.17
CA PRO A 13 -27.59 -10.32 6.29
C PRO A 13 -27.06 -9.99 4.90
N GLY A 14 -27.02 -8.69 4.57
CA GLY A 14 -26.64 -8.23 3.22
C GLY A 14 -25.37 -8.91 2.73
N ALA A 15 -25.31 -9.22 1.43
CA ALA A 15 -24.25 -10.03 0.82
C ALA A 15 -22.84 -9.56 1.24
N LEU A 16 -22.60 -8.25 1.26
CA LEU A 16 -21.34 -7.64 1.71
C LEU A 16 -20.97 -8.00 3.16
N ARG A 17 -21.94 -7.98 4.08
CA ARG A 17 -21.72 -8.32 5.50
C ARG A 17 -21.39 -9.80 5.67
N THR A 18 -21.95 -10.67 4.84
CA THR A 18 -21.67 -12.10 4.85
C THR A 18 -20.28 -12.39 4.29
N VAL A 19 -19.90 -11.74 3.19
CA VAL A 19 -18.54 -11.83 2.61
C VAL A 19 -17.51 -11.32 3.61
N TRP A 20 -17.72 -10.12 4.20
CA TRP A 20 -16.80 -9.55 5.19
C TRP A 20 -16.57 -10.47 6.38
N ARG A 21 -17.65 -11.09 6.91
CA ARG A 21 -17.54 -12.01 8.05
C ARG A 21 -16.72 -13.26 7.71
N LYS A 22 -16.90 -13.82 6.51
CA LYS A 22 -16.10 -14.97 6.05
C LYS A 22 -14.64 -14.59 5.88
N PHE A 23 -14.39 -13.42 5.29
CA PHE A 23 -13.06 -12.93 5.00
C PHE A 23 -12.28 -12.59 6.29
N TYR A 24 -12.94 -11.98 7.28
CA TYR A 24 -12.35 -11.70 8.59
C TYR A 24 -12.06 -12.96 9.42
N GLY A 25 -12.73 -14.07 9.13
CA GLY A 25 -12.47 -15.36 9.78
C GLY A 25 -11.23 -16.09 9.26
N ASP A 26 -10.65 -15.65 8.15
CA ASP A 26 -9.46 -16.25 7.55
C ASP A 26 -8.26 -15.30 7.69
N THR A 27 -7.28 -15.69 8.50
CA THR A 27 -6.07 -14.92 8.75
C THR A 27 -5.26 -14.67 7.48
N THR A 28 -5.22 -15.64 6.56
CA THR A 28 -4.45 -15.54 5.30
C THR A 28 -5.08 -14.51 4.38
N ALA A 29 -6.41 -14.52 4.29
CA ALA A 29 -7.18 -13.53 3.55
C ALA A 29 -6.98 -12.11 4.11
N MET A 30 -6.96 -11.97 5.44
CA MET A 30 -6.68 -10.70 6.11
C MET A 30 -5.26 -10.18 5.84
N ILE A 31 -4.25 -11.05 5.87
CA ILE A 31 -2.87 -10.67 5.53
C ILE A 31 -2.80 -10.12 4.10
N GLY A 32 -3.44 -10.80 3.15
CA GLY A 32 -3.53 -10.32 1.76
C GLY A 32 -4.23 -8.96 1.65
N LEU A 33 -5.35 -8.79 2.36
CA LEU A 33 -6.08 -7.52 2.40
C LEU A 33 -5.22 -6.38 2.94
N TYR A 34 -4.54 -6.59 4.07
CA TYR A 34 -3.67 -5.58 4.66
C TYR A 34 -2.47 -5.26 3.77
N GLY A 35 -1.90 -6.27 3.10
CA GLY A 35 -0.84 -6.06 2.10
C GLY A 35 -1.31 -5.19 0.93
N CYS A 36 -2.46 -5.53 0.33
CA CYS A 36 -3.04 -4.72 -0.74
C CYS A 36 -3.41 -3.30 -0.27
N ALA A 37 -3.97 -3.17 0.93
CA ALA A 37 -4.31 -1.87 1.50
C ALA A 37 -3.04 -1.03 1.76
N ALA A 38 -1.97 -1.63 2.27
CA ALA A 38 -0.69 -0.96 2.47
C ALA A 38 -0.08 -0.49 1.14
N LEU A 39 -0.11 -1.31 0.09
CA LEU A 39 0.34 -0.89 -1.24
C LEU A 39 -0.53 0.25 -1.79
N ALA A 40 -1.85 0.16 -1.66
CA ALA A 40 -2.75 1.24 -2.08
C ALA A 40 -2.48 2.54 -1.33
N LEU A 41 -2.21 2.47 -0.02
CA LEU A 41 -1.80 3.63 0.78
C LEU A 41 -0.47 4.20 0.31
N LEU A 42 0.54 3.36 0.03
CA LEU A 42 1.81 3.82 -0.52
C LEU A 42 1.64 4.48 -1.88
N CYS A 43 0.75 4.01 -2.77
CA CYS A 43 0.52 4.67 -4.06
C CYS A 43 -0.20 6.02 -3.91
N VAL A 44 -1.15 6.15 -2.97
CA VAL A 44 -1.91 7.39 -2.77
C VAL A 44 -1.07 8.43 -2.01
N PHE A 45 -0.32 7.99 -1.01
CA PHE A 45 0.48 8.85 -0.14
C PHE A 45 1.97 8.83 -0.50
N GLY A 46 2.37 8.18 -1.59
CA GLY A 46 3.76 8.00 -2.01
C GLY A 46 4.50 9.31 -2.14
N GLY A 47 3.85 10.33 -2.69
CA GLY A 47 4.41 11.68 -2.80
C GLY A 47 4.71 12.38 -1.46
N TRP A 48 4.14 11.93 -0.33
CA TRP A 48 4.52 12.42 1.00
C TRP A 48 5.67 11.62 1.64
N PHE A 49 5.86 10.37 1.20
CA PHE A 49 6.96 9.52 1.63
C PHE A 49 8.21 9.66 0.75
N ALA A 50 8.05 10.09 -0.50
CA ALA A 50 9.12 10.34 -1.44
C ALA A 50 9.97 11.55 -0.98
N PRO A 51 11.27 11.37 -0.72
CA PRO A 51 12.15 12.47 -0.29
C PRO A 51 12.40 13.52 -1.39
N TYR A 52 12.30 13.13 -2.67
CA TYR A 52 12.64 13.99 -3.81
C TYR A 52 11.56 13.96 -4.90
N GLY A 53 11.59 14.96 -5.79
CA GLY A 53 10.72 14.97 -6.97
C GLY A 53 11.16 13.93 -8.02
N ILE A 54 10.20 13.41 -8.79
CA ILE A 54 10.46 12.39 -9.84
C ILE A 54 11.49 12.87 -10.88
N ASP A 55 11.46 14.16 -11.20
CA ASP A 55 12.34 14.78 -12.20
C ASP A 55 13.64 15.36 -11.60
N GLN A 56 13.86 15.20 -10.30
CA GLN A 56 15.02 15.76 -9.61
C GLN A 56 16.26 14.90 -9.85
N GLN A 57 17.31 15.52 -10.38
CA GLN A 57 18.56 14.85 -10.74
C GLN A 57 19.75 15.46 -9.98
N PHE A 58 20.57 14.61 -9.37
CA PHE A 58 21.76 15.00 -8.62
C PHE A 58 23.04 14.57 -9.35
N LEU A 59 23.66 15.51 -10.05
CA LEU A 59 24.93 15.30 -10.75
C LEU A 59 26.05 15.01 -9.72
N GLY A 60 26.83 13.97 -9.97
CA GLY A 60 27.89 13.49 -9.06
C GLY A 60 27.43 12.41 -8.07
N TYR A 61 26.13 12.21 -7.91
CA TYR A 61 25.53 11.17 -7.07
C TYR A 61 25.00 10.02 -7.95
N GLN A 62 25.80 9.54 -8.91
CA GLN A 62 25.38 8.47 -9.83
C GLN A 62 25.78 7.11 -9.26
N LEU A 63 24.88 6.12 -9.41
CA LEU A 63 25.12 4.74 -8.96
C LEU A 63 25.50 4.64 -7.47
N LEU A 64 24.90 5.48 -6.61
CA LEU A 64 25.11 5.32 -5.18
C LEU A 64 24.48 4.02 -4.70
N PRO A 65 25.23 3.25 -3.88
CA PRO A 65 24.66 2.11 -3.22
C PRO A 65 23.61 2.56 -2.19
N PRO A 66 22.72 1.65 -1.76
CA PRO A 66 21.72 1.96 -0.75
C PRO A 66 22.36 2.41 0.57
N SER A 67 21.60 3.13 1.39
CA SER A 67 22.11 3.82 2.59
C SER A 67 22.72 2.89 3.64
N TRP A 68 22.38 1.59 3.61
CA TRP A 68 22.96 0.56 4.48
C TRP A 68 24.31 0.03 4.01
N SER A 69 24.81 0.50 2.86
CA SER A 69 26.16 0.21 2.38
C SER A 69 27.18 1.18 2.97
N ARG A 70 28.45 0.77 3.04
CA ARG A 70 29.56 1.58 3.58
C ARG A 70 29.77 2.91 2.84
N TYR A 71 29.40 2.95 1.55
CA TYR A 71 29.53 4.14 0.69
C TYR A 71 28.15 4.72 0.32
N GLY A 72 27.09 4.30 1.01
CA GLY A 72 25.74 4.81 0.78
C GLY A 72 25.48 6.06 1.60
N GLU A 73 24.52 6.87 1.15
CA GLU A 73 24.07 8.05 1.89
C GLU A 73 22.63 7.88 2.37
N VAL A 74 22.34 8.33 3.59
CA VAL A 74 20.98 8.29 4.18
C VAL A 74 20.01 9.21 3.44
N SER A 75 20.53 10.25 2.79
CA SER A 75 19.78 11.11 1.88
C SER A 75 19.11 10.32 0.76
N PHE A 76 19.78 9.28 0.25
CA PHE A 76 19.31 8.39 -0.81
C PHE A 76 19.09 6.98 -0.25
N PHE A 77 17.94 6.77 0.39
CA PHE A 77 17.67 5.54 1.17
C PHE A 77 17.91 4.24 0.37
N LEU A 78 17.38 4.16 -0.86
CA LEU A 78 17.60 3.02 -1.77
C LEU A 78 18.78 3.22 -2.73
N GLY A 79 19.49 4.34 -2.61
CA GLY A 79 20.53 4.75 -3.56
C GLY A 79 19.98 5.49 -4.76
N THR A 80 20.84 5.67 -5.77
CA THR A 80 20.54 6.43 -6.98
C THR A 80 20.76 5.63 -8.25
N ASP A 81 20.11 6.04 -9.33
CA ASP A 81 20.31 5.45 -10.65
C ASP A 81 21.55 6.00 -11.39
N ASP A 82 21.74 5.58 -12.63
CA ASP A 82 22.82 6.00 -13.53
C ASP A 82 22.80 7.49 -13.88
N LEU A 83 21.65 8.14 -13.76
CA LEU A 83 21.51 9.59 -13.95
C LEU A 83 21.66 10.37 -12.63
N GLY A 84 21.68 9.69 -11.49
CA GLY A 84 21.73 10.31 -10.16
C GLY A 84 20.37 10.73 -9.63
N ARG A 85 19.31 10.04 -10.03
CA ARG A 85 17.95 10.20 -9.50
C ARG A 85 17.73 9.22 -8.34
N ASP A 86 16.99 9.65 -7.32
CA ASP A 86 16.66 8.81 -6.17
C ASP A 86 15.75 7.64 -6.56
N VAL A 87 16.14 6.42 -6.20
CA VAL A 87 15.39 5.21 -6.56
C VAL A 87 14.10 5.09 -5.75
N LEU A 88 14.11 5.51 -4.48
CA LEU A 88 12.94 5.40 -3.60
C LEU A 88 11.78 6.28 -4.11
N SER A 89 12.08 7.53 -4.43
CA SER A 89 11.10 8.50 -4.97
C SER A 89 10.55 8.10 -6.34
N ARG A 90 11.23 7.19 -7.06
CA ARG A 90 10.76 6.66 -8.35
C ARG A 90 9.92 5.40 -8.21
N LEU A 91 10.07 4.69 -7.09
CA LEU A 91 9.26 3.50 -6.77
C LEU A 91 7.93 3.88 -6.11
N LEU A 92 7.91 4.96 -5.34
CA LEU A 92 6.73 5.53 -4.68
C LEU A 92 6.01 6.52 -5.60
#